data_AF-A0A7W5AD91-F1
#
_entry.id   AF-A0A7W5AD91-F1
#
_cell.length_a   1.000
_cell.length_b   1.000
_cell.length_c   1.000
_cell.angle_alpha   90.00
_cell.angle_beta   90.00
_cell.angle_gamma   90.00
#
_symmetry.space_group_name_H-M   'P 1'
#
loop_
_entity.id
_entity.type
_entity.pdbx_description
1 polymer ?
#
loop_
_entity_poly.entity_id
_entity_poly.type
_entity_poly.pdbx_seq_one_letter_code
_entity_poly.pdbx_strand_id
1 'polypeptide(L)'
;MRGTTIAAVFASTLLAISGCATPGEPVGSAATAAPTVSISGLDNATASACTVANQATLGQDGYDFDIATANQIVTLSKQSKSTLITAAANVVEQPLRKAEATAGEFEQATHLAELRTVMLKFQTVCQDVDALTVSIQESQRSLDADAGETTR
;
A
#
# COMPACT_ATOMS: atom_id res chain seq x y z
N MET A 1 1.24 -16.67 48.68
CA MET A 1 0.59 -17.92 48.25
C MET A 1 -0.51 -17.58 47.25
N ARG A 2 -0.70 -18.47 46.25
CA ARG A 2 -1.48 -18.33 44.98
C ARG A 2 -0.72 -17.50 43.93
N GLY A 3 -0.13 -18.03 42.86
CA GLY A 3 -0.18 -19.36 42.27
C GLY A 3 -1.28 -19.47 41.21
N THR A 4 -0.93 -19.33 39.92
CA THR A 4 -1.38 -20.21 38.84
C THR A 4 -0.56 -20.01 37.57
N THR A 5 -0.11 -21.15 37.06
CA THR A 5 0.73 -21.44 35.90
C THR A 5 -0.13 -21.61 34.65
N ILE A 6 0.35 -21.19 33.47
CA ILE A 6 0.14 -21.93 32.22
C ILE A 6 1.48 -21.96 31.46
N ALA A 7 2.00 -23.16 31.29
CA ALA A 7 3.15 -23.53 30.48
C ALA A 7 2.70 -23.66 29.00
N ALA A 8 3.43 -23.09 28.04
CA ALA A 8 4.45 -23.73 27.19
C ALA A 8 3.91 -24.62 26.07
N VAL A 9 4.30 -24.33 24.82
CA VAL A 9 4.76 -25.28 23.78
C VAL A 9 5.70 -24.46 22.86
N PHE A 10 7.04 -24.61 22.95
CA PHE A 10 7.91 -25.48 22.13
C PHE A 10 7.74 -25.27 20.61
N ALA A 11 8.72 -25.31 19.73
CA ALA A 11 10.18 -25.29 19.77
C ALA A 11 10.62 -25.26 18.28
N SER A 12 11.62 -24.42 17.98
CA SER A 12 12.80 -24.66 17.13
C SER A 12 12.72 -25.33 15.74
N THR A 13 13.64 -24.86 14.86
CA THR A 13 14.25 -25.49 13.66
C THR A 13 13.47 -25.36 12.33
N LEU A 14 14.04 -25.07 11.14
CA LEU A 14 15.38 -25.30 10.57
C LEU A 14 15.79 -24.23 9.52
N LEU A 15 17.11 -24.09 9.38
CA LEU A 15 17.84 -23.44 8.27
C LEU A 15 17.80 -24.25 6.96
N ALA A 16 17.87 -23.52 5.85
CA ALA A 16 18.47 -23.85 4.55
C ALA A 16 17.90 -25.01 3.70
N ILE A 17 17.38 -24.66 2.52
CA ILE A 17 17.41 -25.52 1.33
C ILE A 17 17.93 -24.70 0.16
N SER A 18 19.13 -25.07 -0.30
CA SER A 18 19.74 -24.67 -1.57
C SER A 18 19.16 -25.49 -2.74
N GLY A 19 18.85 -24.77 -3.83
CA GLY A 19 18.57 -25.16 -5.23
C GLY A 19 18.38 -26.63 -5.67
N CYS A 20 17.30 -26.87 -6.43
CA CYS A 20 17.32 -27.43 -7.80
C CYS A 20 15.92 -27.30 -8.44
N ALA A 21 15.89 -26.93 -9.73
CA ALA A 21 14.68 -26.61 -10.50
C ALA A 21 14.02 -27.82 -11.16
N THR A 22 12.68 -27.80 -11.32
CA THR A 22 11.91 -28.28 -12.50
C THR A 22 10.39 -28.16 -12.25
N PRO A 23 9.57 -27.93 -13.30
CA PRO A 23 8.42 -27.04 -13.27
C PRO A 23 7.09 -27.78 -13.11
N GLY A 24 6.15 -27.12 -12.44
CA GLY A 24 4.78 -27.61 -12.32
C GLY A 24 4.02 -26.74 -11.35
N GLU A 25 2.92 -26.18 -11.86
CA GLU A 25 1.89 -25.43 -11.15
C GLU A 25 2.23 -23.94 -10.90
N PRO A 26 1.43 -23.00 -11.47
CA PRO A 26 1.47 -21.64 -11.00
C PRO A 26 1.00 -21.68 -9.56
N VAL A 27 1.94 -21.46 -8.63
CA VAL A 27 1.63 -21.06 -7.27
C VAL A 27 0.75 -19.84 -7.45
N GLY A 28 -0.57 -20.04 -7.29
CA GLY A 28 -1.52 -18.96 -7.28
C GLY A 28 -0.97 -17.97 -6.29
N SER A 29 -0.57 -16.81 -6.79
CA SER A 29 -0.18 -15.67 -5.98
C SER A 29 -1.39 -15.36 -5.12
N ALA A 30 -1.43 -15.99 -3.95
CA ALA A 30 -2.28 -15.57 -2.87
C ALA A 30 -1.69 -14.21 -2.52
N ALA A 31 -2.21 -13.18 -3.19
CA ALA A 31 -2.05 -11.80 -2.79
C ALA A 31 -2.49 -11.78 -1.33
N THR A 32 -1.50 -11.84 -0.43
CA THR A 32 -1.69 -11.75 1.00
C THR A 32 -2.48 -10.47 1.17
N ALA A 33 -3.76 -10.60 1.55
CA ALA A 33 -4.62 -9.45 1.73
C ALA A 33 -3.90 -8.54 2.71
N ALA A 34 -3.50 -7.35 2.23
CA ALA A 34 -2.83 -6.36 3.05
C ALA A 34 -3.62 -6.22 4.36
N PRO A 35 -2.98 -6.32 5.54
CA PRO A 35 -3.69 -6.22 6.80
C PRO A 35 -4.47 -4.91 6.80
N THR A 36 -5.80 -4.98 6.83
CA THR A 36 -6.63 -3.77 6.84
C THR A 36 -6.56 -3.16 8.22
N VAL A 37 -5.54 -2.33 8.46
CA VAL A 37 -5.52 -1.49 9.66
C VAL A 37 -6.62 -0.44 9.44
N SER A 38 -7.71 -0.60 10.18
CA SER A 38 -8.79 0.39 10.14
C SER A 38 -8.33 1.63 10.91
N ILE A 39 -7.74 2.58 10.19
CA ILE A 39 -7.45 3.90 10.73
C ILE A 39 -8.80 4.61 10.90
N SER A 40 -9.17 4.86 12.16
CA SER A 40 -10.46 5.49 12.47
C SER A 40 -10.60 6.81 11.72
N GLY A 41 -11.71 6.98 11.01
CA GLY A 41 -12.00 8.20 10.21
C GLY A 41 -11.60 8.12 8.74
N LEU A 42 -10.81 7.12 8.32
CA LEU A 42 -10.46 6.93 6.91
C LEU A 42 -11.41 5.92 6.24
N ASP A 43 -11.69 6.13 4.95
CA ASP A 43 -12.35 5.11 4.14
C ASP A 43 -11.42 3.91 3.90
N ASN A 44 -12.01 2.75 3.59
CA ASN A 44 -11.28 1.49 3.47
C ASN A 44 -10.15 1.55 2.43
N ALA A 45 -10.38 2.20 1.29
CA ALA A 45 -9.40 2.28 0.21
C ALA A 45 -8.21 3.18 0.61
N THR A 46 -8.49 4.33 1.24
CA THR A 46 -7.47 5.18 1.86
C THR A 46 -6.61 4.40 2.87
N ALA A 47 -7.27 3.73 3.83
CA ALA A 47 -6.59 3.00 4.89
C ALA A 47 -5.73 1.85 4.31
N SER A 48 -6.24 1.15 3.29
CA SER A 48 -5.52 0.06 2.63
C SER A 48 -4.29 0.57 1.86
N ALA A 49 -4.43 1.65 1.07
CA ALA A 49 -3.31 2.25 0.35
C ALA A 49 -2.20 2.70 1.32
N CYS A 50 -2.58 3.33 2.43
CA CYS A 50 -1.64 3.77 3.46
C CYS A 50 -1.02 2.60 4.23
N THR A 51 -1.75 1.52 4.44
CA THR A 51 -1.18 0.31 5.06
C THR A 51 -0.15 -0.33 4.16
N VAL A 52 -0.43 -0.50 2.87
CA VAL A 52 0.54 -1.03 1.90
C VAL A 52 1.79 -0.15 1.86
N ALA A 53 1.64 1.18 1.80
CA ALA A 53 2.77 2.10 1.81
C ALA A 53 3.61 1.99 3.10
N ASN A 54 2.96 1.83 4.25
CA ASN A 54 3.65 1.62 5.53
C ASN A 54 4.39 0.28 5.56
N GLN A 55 3.77 -0.81 5.12
CA GLN A 55 4.44 -2.11 5.10
C GLN A 55 5.62 -2.14 4.11
N ALA A 56 5.49 -1.48 2.96
CA ALA A 56 6.60 -1.31 2.02
C ALA A 56 7.77 -0.55 2.65
N THR A 57 7.49 0.48 3.44
CA THR A 57 8.52 1.25 4.17
C THR A 57 9.25 0.39 5.20
N LEU A 58 8.53 -0.53 5.84
CA LEU A 58 9.06 -1.40 6.88
C LEU A 58 9.63 -2.72 6.34
N GLY A 59 9.49 -3.00 5.04
CA GLY A 59 9.85 -4.29 4.44
C GLY A 59 9.05 -5.46 5.00
N GLN A 60 7.78 -5.25 5.36
CA GLN A 60 6.92 -6.25 6.01
C GLN A 60 5.92 -6.87 5.04
N ASP A 61 5.43 -8.06 5.37
CA ASP A 61 4.40 -8.80 4.62
C ASP A 61 4.72 -9.04 3.13
N GLY A 62 6.01 -8.99 2.76
CA GLY A 62 6.46 -9.11 1.37
C GLY A 62 6.33 -7.84 0.53
N TYR A 63 5.99 -6.71 1.17
CA TYR A 63 5.97 -5.40 0.51
C TYR A 63 7.36 -4.76 0.50
N ASP A 64 7.71 -4.18 -0.64
CA ASP A 64 8.91 -3.36 -0.84
C ASP A 64 8.55 -2.19 -1.78
N PHE A 65 9.44 -1.22 -1.93
CA PHE A 65 9.28 -0.15 -2.91
C PHE A 65 9.70 -0.63 -4.31
N ASP A 66 8.82 -1.45 -4.90
CA ASP A 66 8.91 -1.98 -6.25
C ASP A 66 7.68 -1.63 -7.11
N ILE A 67 7.71 -2.03 -8.37
CA ILE A 67 6.65 -1.77 -9.36
C ILE A 67 5.32 -2.42 -8.94
N ALA A 68 5.36 -3.63 -8.37
CA ALA A 68 4.15 -4.35 -8.00
C ALA A 68 3.42 -3.63 -6.85
N THR A 69 4.17 -3.24 -5.83
CA THR A 69 3.64 -2.51 -4.68
C THR A 69 3.17 -1.11 -5.08
N ALA A 70 3.90 -0.41 -5.95
CA ALA A 70 3.46 0.87 -6.49
C ALA A 70 2.13 0.78 -7.26
N ASN A 71 1.97 -0.25 -8.10
CA ASN A 71 0.71 -0.52 -8.79
C ASN A 71 -0.45 -0.74 -7.82
N GLN A 72 -0.21 -1.50 -6.75
CA GLN A 72 -1.22 -1.74 -5.73
C GLN A 72 -1.61 -0.44 -5.00
N ILE A 73 -0.63 0.39 -4.62
CA ILE A 73 -0.89 1.70 -4.00
C ILE A 73 -1.74 2.57 -4.93
N VAL A 74 -1.37 2.70 -6.20
CA VAL A 74 -2.12 3.51 -7.18
C VAL A 74 -3.55 2.98 -7.35
N THR A 75 -3.72 1.66 -7.44
CA THR A 75 -5.03 1.02 -7.63
C THR A 75 -5.97 1.27 -6.45
N LEU A 76 -5.47 1.07 -5.23
CA LEU A 76 -6.24 1.34 -4.01
C LEU A 76 -6.54 2.83 -3.87
N SER A 77 -5.56 3.69 -4.15
CA SER A 77 -5.71 5.14 -4.01
C SER A 77 -6.76 5.72 -4.96
N LYS A 78 -6.96 5.14 -6.15
CA LYS A 78 -8.04 5.56 -7.07
C LYS A 78 -9.45 5.28 -6.54
N GLN A 79 -9.56 4.37 -5.58
CA GLN A 79 -10.83 4.03 -4.92
C GLN A 79 -11.04 4.83 -3.62
N SER A 80 -10.04 5.63 -3.24
CA SER A 80 -10.07 6.49 -2.06
C SER A 80 -11.09 7.61 -2.20
N LYS A 81 -11.73 7.98 -1.08
CA LYS A 81 -12.53 9.21 -0.99
C LYS A 81 -11.69 10.44 -0.65
N SER A 82 -10.41 10.27 -0.33
CA SER A 82 -9.49 11.36 -0.02
C SER A 82 -8.87 11.91 -1.30
N THR A 83 -9.13 13.18 -1.59
CA THR A 83 -8.50 13.90 -2.72
C THR A 83 -6.98 13.99 -2.55
N LEU A 84 -6.48 14.09 -1.31
CA LEU A 84 -5.05 14.05 -1.02
C LEU A 84 -4.40 12.71 -1.43
N ILE A 85 -5.05 11.59 -1.16
CA ILE A 85 -4.54 10.26 -1.55
C ILE A 85 -4.59 10.07 -3.05
N THR A 86 -5.69 10.45 -3.68
CA THR A 86 -5.82 10.42 -5.15
C THR A 86 -4.76 11.29 -5.82
N ALA A 87 -4.52 12.50 -5.31
CA ALA A 87 -3.49 13.40 -5.82
C ALA A 87 -2.08 12.82 -5.62
N ALA A 88 -1.77 12.28 -4.44
CA ALA A 88 -0.49 11.65 -4.16
C ALA A 88 -0.25 10.44 -5.09
N ALA A 89 -1.27 9.62 -5.36
CA ALA A 89 -1.18 8.50 -6.29
C ALA A 89 -0.90 8.95 -7.73
N ASN A 90 -1.52 10.05 -8.19
CA ASN A 90 -1.23 10.60 -9.51
C ASN A 90 0.25 11.00 -9.68
N VAL A 91 0.90 11.42 -8.59
CA VAL A 91 2.34 11.71 -8.60
C VAL A 91 3.17 10.41 -8.68
N VAL A 92 2.72 9.32 -8.06
CA VAL A 92 3.35 7.98 -8.15
C VAL A 92 3.24 7.38 -9.56
N GLU A 93 2.15 7.65 -10.29
CA GLU A 93 1.91 7.02 -11.59
C GLU A 93 2.98 7.30 -12.65
N GLN A 94 3.51 8.53 -12.68
CA GLN A 94 4.50 8.91 -13.68
C GLN A 94 5.81 8.10 -13.56
N PRO A 95 6.50 8.08 -12.41
CA PRO A 95 7.69 7.25 -12.26
C PRO A 95 7.37 5.75 -12.35
N LEU A 96 6.16 5.32 -11.95
CA LEU A 96 5.73 3.94 -12.12
C LEU A 96 5.72 3.53 -13.59
N ARG A 97 5.05 4.30 -14.45
CA ARG A 97 5.01 4.04 -15.90
C ARG A 97 6.40 4.01 -16.53
N LYS A 98 7.31 4.89 -16.09
CA LYS A 98 8.70 4.89 -16.58
C LYS A 98 9.47 3.65 -16.13
N ALA A 99 9.31 3.24 -14.87
CA ALA A 99 9.97 2.04 -14.36
C ALA A 99 9.46 0.76 -15.04
N GLU A 100 8.17 0.71 -15.37
CA GLU A 100 7.58 -0.38 -16.17
C GLU A 100 8.10 -0.40 -17.60
N ALA A 101 8.14 0.76 -18.25
CA ALA A 101 8.56 0.88 -19.65
C ALA A 101 10.05 0.53 -19.87
N THR A 102 10.88 0.69 -18.83
CA THR A 102 12.33 0.45 -18.88
C THR A 102 12.73 -0.88 -18.25
N ALA A 103 11.79 -1.81 -18.07
CA ALA A 103 12.09 -3.09 -17.44
C ALA A 103 13.14 -3.91 -18.21
N GLY A 104 14.24 -4.26 -17.55
CA GLY A 104 15.37 -4.97 -18.17
C GLY A 104 16.38 -4.07 -18.88
N GLU A 105 16.18 -2.75 -18.87
CA GLU A 105 17.11 -1.78 -19.45
C GLU A 105 18.11 -1.25 -18.41
N PHE A 106 19.21 -0.65 -18.89
CA PHE A 106 20.22 -0.02 -18.02
C PHE A 106 19.63 1.11 -17.17
N GLU A 107 18.66 1.84 -17.71
CA GLU A 107 18.02 2.97 -17.04
C GLU A 107 16.99 2.56 -15.97
N GLN A 108 16.63 1.27 -15.90
CA GLN A 108 15.64 0.75 -14.96
C GLN A 108 15.96 1.11 -13.51
N ALA A 109 17.24 1.03 -13.12
CA ALA A 109 17.67 1.31 -11.76
C ALA A 109 17.40 2.77 -11.37
N THR A 110 17.55 3.71 -12.30
CA THR A 110 17.29 5.13 -12.08
C THR A 110 15.81 5.38 -11.89
N HIS A 111 14.95 4.82 -12.74
CA HIS A 111 13.50 4.99 -12.63
C HIS A 111 12.91 4.28 -11.41
N LEU A 112 13.46 3.13 -11.02
CA LEU A 112 13.12 2.49 -9.75
C LEU A 112 13.50 3.38 -8.56
N ALA A 113 14.67 4.01 -8.55
CA ALA A 113 15.06 4.93 -7.48
C ALA A 113 14.13 6.16 -7.40
N GLU A 114 13.72 6.71 -8.54
CA GLU A 114 12.71 7.78 -8.63
C GLU A 114 11.36 7.31 -8.05
N LEU A 115 10.90 6.13 -8.45
CA LEU A 115 9.66 5.52 -7.96
C LEU A 115 9.69 5.34 -6.43
N ARG A 116 10.77 4.79 -5.89
CA ARG A 116 10.96 4.62 -4.43
C ARG A 116 10.85 5.93 -3.68
N THR A 117 11.48 6.98 -4.22
CA THR A 117 11.45 8.32 -3.62
C THR A 117 10.02 8.86 -3.57
N VAL A 118 9.24 8.66 -4.62
CA VAL A 118 7.85 9.13 -4.66
C VAL A 118 6.93 8.28 -3.78
N MET A 119 7.15 6.96 -3.68
CA MET A 119 6.42 6.10 -2.74
C MET A 119 6.69 6.47 -1.28
N LEU A 120 7.93 6.86 -0.93
CA LEU A 120 8.24 7.39 0.40
C LEU A 120 7.48 8.69 0.70
N LYS A 121 7.36 9.59 -0.29
CA LYS A 121 6.54 10.80 -0.15
C LYS A 121 5.06 10.48 0.01
N PHE A 122 4.56 9.48 -0.73
CA PHE A 122 3.20 8.98 -0.54
C PHE A 122 2.98 8.48 0.89
N GLN A 123 3.94 7.74 1.45
CA GLN A 123 3.88 7.31 2.85
C GLN A 123 3.86 8.49 3.82
N THR A 124 4.59 9.58 3.53
CA THR A 124 4.53 10.80 4.35
C THR A 124 3.12 11.42 4.37
N VAL A 125 2.42 11.43 3.22
CA VAL A 125 1.00 11.86 3.17
C VAL A 125 0.12 10.98 4.04
N CYS A 126 0.40 9.67 4.07
CA CYS A 126 -0.33 8.71 4.91
C CYS A 126 -0.12 8.87 6.42
N GLN A 127 0.93 9.58 6.84
CA GLN A 127 1.16 9.87 8.26
C GLN A 127 0.28 11.01 8.78
N ASP A 128 -0.26 11.85 7.91
CA ASP A 128 -1.13 12.97 8.27
C ASP A 128 -2.62 12.56 8.27
N VAL A 129 -2.98 11.72 9.23
CA VAL A 129 -4.33 11.13 9.34
C VAL A 129 -5.42 12.20 9.49
N ASP A 130 -5.10 13.32 10.16
CA ASP A 130 -6.04 14.42 10.35
C ASP A 130 -6.33 15.12 9.01
N ALA A 131 -5.30 15.45 8.22
CA ALA A 131 -5.49 16.01 6.89
C ALA A 131 -6.24 15.05 5.97
N LEU A 132 -5.98 13.75 6.06
CA LEU A 132 -6.70 12.74 5.28
C LEU A 132 -8.18 12.67 5.66
N THR A 133 -8.50 12.74 6.94
CA THR A 133 -9.90 12.74 7.43
C THR A 133 -10.64 13.98 6.95
N VAL A 134 -10.01 15.17 7.05
CA VAL A 134 -10.58 16.42 6.55
C VAL A 134 -10.82 16.36 5.04
N SER A 135 -9.84 15.88 4.27
CA SER A 135 -9.92 15.69 2.82
C SER A 135 -11.13 14.82 2.41
N ILE A 136 -11.39 13.72 3.14
CA ILE A 136 -12.56 12.86 2.91
C ILE A 136 -13.86 13.61 3.20
N GLN A 137 -13.94 14.35 4.30
CA GLN A 137 -15.13 15.11 4.68
C GLN A 137 -15.45 16.23 3.69
N GLU A 138 -14.44 16.96 3.23
CA GLU A 138 -14.59 18.02 2.23
C GLU A 138 -15.07 17.45 0.89
N SER A 139 -14.47 16.34 0.46
CA SER A 139 -14.87 15.65 -0.77
C SER A 139 -16.32 15.17 -0.73
N GLN A 140 -16.82 14.74 0.44
CA GLN A 140 -18.23 14.39 0.61
C GLN A 140 -19.14 15.62 0.53
N ARG A 141 -18.78 16.71 1.22
CA ARG A 141 -19.57 17.96 1.19
C ARG A 141 -19.70 18.54 -0.21
N SER A 142 -18.65 18.47 -1.03
CA SER A 142 -18.73 18.93 -2.42
C SER A 142 -19.70 18.10 -3.25
N LEU A 143 -19.72 16.78 -3.07
CA LEU A 143 -20.66 15.89 -3.78
C LEU A 143 -22.11 16.14 -3.36
N ASP A 144 -22.34 16.37 -2.07
CA ASP A 144 -23.67 16.67 -1.54
C ASP A 144 -24.19 18.05 -2.01
N ALA A 145 -23.30 19.04 -2.15
CA ALA A 145 -23.65 20.36 -2.67
C ALA A 145 -24.09 20.31 -4.15
N ASP A 146 -23.35 19.59 -5.00
CA ASP A 146 -23.68 19.42 -6.42
C ASP A 146 -25.01 18.66 -6.63
N ALA A 147 -25.30 17.68 -5.77
CA ALA A 147 -26.56 16.93 -5.81
C ALA A 147 -27.79 17.81 -5.44
N GLY A 148 -27.61 18.77 -4.52
CA GLY A 148 -28.66 19.72 -4.13
C GLY A 148 -28.96 20.80 -5.18
N GLU A 149 -28.01 21.12 -6.05
CA GLU A 149 -28.18 22.11 -7.12
C GLU A 149 -28.87 21.51 -8.36
N THR A 150 -28.69 20.22 -8.62
CA THR A 150 -29.26 19.53 -9.80
C THR A 150 -30.78 19.27 -9.71
N THR A 151 -31.42 19.52 -8.55
CA THR A 151 -32.85 19.25 -8.31
C THR A 151 -33.75 20.49 -8.32
N ARG A 152 -33.28 21.64 -8.84
CA ARG A 152 -34.03 22.91 -8.89
C ARG A 152 -34.24 23.40 -10.31
#